data_AF-A0A2M7BU24-F1
#
_entry.id   AF-A0A2M7BU24-F1
#
_cell.length_a   1.000
_cell.length_b   1.000
_cell.length_c   1.000
_cell.angle_alpha   90.00
_cell.angle_beta   90.00
_cell.angle_gamma   90.00
#
_symmetry.space_group_name_H-M   'P 1'
#
loop_
_entity.id
_entity.type
_entity.pdbx_description
1 polymer ?
#
loop_
_entity_poly.entity_id
_entity_poly.type
_entity_poly.pdbx_seq_one_letter_code
_entity_poly.pdbx_strand_id
1 'polypeptide(L)'
;MADPKKWAFHSQFWFAEDKILMIPRQNSDFVSLVVPSLEMDKVYELTNYQMGRINEDEHELYLGMCEALCEEKGYQPPDLFILTKAPVDIIVDRIIKIRGRDYEKNIDREYLKLLSRTLELWIEENANKADILEVDSSAWNFRDLGIEQAVTVRQIEKAAKDTWYGKYQKQGTEDMDKLPYFLKWPNQANFADRPAGANHFY
;
A
#
# COMPACT_ATOMS: atom_id res chain seq x y z
N MET A 1 4.25 2.04 -18.82
CA MET A 1 3.46 3.27 -19.08
C MET A 1 4.04 3.98 -20.28
N ALA A 2 3.21 4.54 -21.17
CA ALA A 2 3.62 5.03 -22.48
C ALA A 2 4.47 6.34 -22.46
N ASP A 3 4.58 7.03 -21.32
CA ASP A 3 5.58 8.09 -21.05
C ASP A 3 5.53 8.48 -19.56
N PRO A 4 6.46 8.02 -18.70
CA PRO A 4 6.43 8.34 -17.28
C PRO A 4 6.53 9.84 -16.98
N LYS A 5 7.26 10.62 -17.79
CA LYS A 5 7.39 12.07 -17.57
C LYS A 5 6.08 12.82 -17.83
N LYS A 6 5.25 12.28 -18.72
CA LYS A 6 3.95 12.87 -19.03
C LYS A 6 2.86 12.45 -18.05
N TRP A 7 2.94 11.24 -17.51
CA TRP A 7 1.81 10.62 -16.81
C TRP A 7 2.04 10.36 -15.32
N ALA A 8 3.27 10.49 -14.80
CA ALA A 8 3.54 10.26 -13.39
C ALA A 8 2.67 11.15 -12.50
N PHE A 9 2.73 12.47 -12.67
CA PHE A 9 1.95 13.42 -11.87
C PHE A 9 0.45 13.12 -11.94
N HIS A 10 -0.14 13.05 -13.14
CA HIS A 10 -1.58 12.80 -13.30
C HIS A 10 -2.04 11.50 -12.62
N SER A 11 -1.24 10.44 -12.71
CA SER A 11 -1.56 9.18 -12.04
C SER A 11 -1.52 9.32 -10.52
N GLN A 12 -0.43 9.90 -9.96
CA GLN A 12 -0.30 10.07 -8.51
C GLN A 12 -1.39 10.95 -7.95
N PHE A 13 -1.69 12.07 -8.62
CA PHE A 13 -2.73 13.00 -8.22
C PHE A 13 -4.10 12.31 -8.16
N TRP A 14 -4.50 11.64 -9.25
CA TRP A 14 -5.80 10.97 -9.33
C TRP A 14 -5.97 9.86 -8.29
N PHE A 15 -4.95 9.00 -8.12
CA PHE A 15 -5.02 7.91 -7.14
C PHE A 15 -5.08 8.42 -5.70
N ALA A 16 -4.30 9.46 -5.36
CA ALA A 16 -4.30 10.04 -4.03
C ALA A 16 -5.62 10.77 -3.72
N GLU A 17 -6.12 11.56 -4.67
CA GLU A 17 -7.42 12.24 -4.55
C GLU A 17 -8.55 11.23 -4.32
N ASP A 18 -8.69 10.24 -5.21
CA ASP A 18 -9.73 9.21 -5.11
C ASP A 18 -9.65 8.47 -3.77
N LYS A 19 -8.44 8.10 -3.35
CA LYS A 19 -8.20 7.44 -2.07
C LYS A 19 -8.66 8.29 -0.89
N ILE A 20 -8.29 9.58 -0.84
CA ILE A 20 -8.67 10.49 0.26
C ILE A 20 -10.19 10.71 0.28
N LEU A 21 -10.82 10.86 -0.89
CA LEU A 21 -12.26 11.03 -1.00
C LEU A 21 -13.04 9.78 -0.59
N MET A 22 -12.46 8.59 -0.77
CA MET A 22 -13.02 7.30 -0.33
C MET A 22 -12.86 7.04 1.16
N ILE A 23 -12.07 7.83 1.90
CA ILE A 23 -11.92 7.66 3.34
C ILE A 23 -13.28 7.93 3.98
N PRO A 24 -13.93 6.91 4.59
CA PRO A 24 -15.20 7.14 5.23
C PRO A 24 -15.00 8.18 6.33
N ARG A 25 -15.90 9.16 6.42
CA ARG A 25 -15.99 10.04 7.60
C ARG A 25 -16.08 9.12 8.81
N GLN A 26 -15.05 9.11 9.65
CA GLN A 26 -14.84 8.08 10.66
C GLN A 26 -16.12 7.80 11.47
N ASN A 27 -16.63 6.57 11.35
CA ASN A 27 -17.32 5.90 12.45
C ASN A 27 -16.35 4.83 12.96
N SER A 28 -16.01 4.92 14.24
CA SER A 28 -14.84 4.39 14.96
C SER A 28 -14.70 2.87 15.08
N ASP A 29 -15.44 2.08 14.31
CA ASP A 29 -15.72 0.69 14.68
C ASP A 29 -15.14 -0.35 13.71
N PHE A 30 -14.25 0.05 12.79
CA PHE A 30 -13.69 -0.85 11.79
C PHE A 30 -12.18 -0.67 11.61
N VAL A 31 -11.44 -1.79 11.50
CA VAL A 31 -10.11 -1.79 10.88
C VAL A 31 -10.28 -1.51 9.40
N SER A 32 -9.56 -0.53 8.86
CA SER A 32 -9.37 -0.40 7.42
C SER A 32 -7.96 -0.86 7.05
N LEU A 33 -7.86 -1.90 6.22
CA LEU A 33 -6.62 -2.25 5.55
C LEU A 33 -6.54 -1.42 4.27
N VAL A 34 -5.64 -0.43 4.23
CA VAL A 34 -5.43 0.42 3.06
C VAL A 34 -4.13 0.01 2.39
N VAL A 35 -4.20 -0.47 1.14
CA VAL A 35 -3.03 -0.97 0.41
C VAL A 35 -2.98 -0.36 -0.99
N PRO A 36 -1.92 0.41 -1.33
CA PRO A 36 -0.96 1.06 -0.44
C PRO A 36 -1.64 2.19 0.38
N SER A 37 -1.06 2.60 1.52
CA SER A 37 -1.56 3.77 2.28
C SER A 37 -1.29 5.10 1.54
N LEU A 38 -1.85 6.21 2.03
CA LEU A 38 -1.58 7.53 1.46
C LEU A 38 -0.10 7.94 1.64
N GLU A 39 0.51 7.57 2.76
CA GLU A 39 1.94 7.80 3.01
C GLU A 39 2.81 7.05 2.00
N MET A 40 2.40 5.84 1.61
CA MET A 40 3.10 5.08 0.58
C MET A 40 2.91 5.73 -0.80
N ASP A 41 1.74 6.32 -1.11
CA ASP A 41 1.58 7.15 -2.32
C ASP A 41 2.54 8.33 -2.33
N LYS A 42 2.71 9.02 -1.20
CA LYS A 42 3.70 10.11 -1.06
C LYS A 42 5.13 9.62 -1.29
N VAL A 43 5.47 8.40 -0.85
CA VAL A 43 6.77 7.78 -1.16
C VAL A 43 6.93 7.53 -2.67
N TYR A 44 5.89 7.05 -3.36
CA TYR A 44 5.92 6.87 -4.81
C TYR A 44 6.03 8.20 -5.57
N GLU A 45 5.29 9.22 -5.13
CA GLU A 45 5.34 10.56 -5.71
C GLU A 45 6.72 11.18 -5.56
N LEU A 46 7.27 11.18 -4.33
CA LEU A 46 8.61 11.70 -4.04
C LEU A 46 9.69 10.99 -4.87
N THR A 47 9.57 9.68 -5.04
CA THR A 47 10.48 8.91 -5.91
C THR A 47 10.41 9.40 -7.37
N ASN A 48 9.21 9.70 -7.88
CA ASN A 48 9.04 10.20 -9.25
C ASN A 48 9.49 11.66 -9.41
N TYR A 49 9.32 12.49 -8.37
CA TYR A 49 9.89 13.84 -8.32
C TYR A 49 11.43 13.80 -8.38
N GLN A 50 12.07 12.97 -7.55
CA GLN A 50 13.53 12.79 -7.55
C GLN A 50 14.07 12.22 -8.87
N MET A 51 13.28 11.43 -9.60
CA MET A 51 13.61 10.94 -10.95
C MET A 51 13.40 11.98 -12.06
N GLY A 52 12.89 13.17 -11.75
CA GLY A 52 12.54 14.20 -12.72
C GLY A 52 11.38 13.81 -13.64
N ARG A 53 10.47 12.95 -13.15
CA ARG A 53 9.21 12.58 -13.82
C ARG A 53 8.03 13.42 -13.36
N ILE A 54 8.17 14.05 -12.19
CA ILE A 54 7.29 15.07 -11.65
C ILE A 54 8.18 16.30 -11.45
N ASN A 55 7.70 17.48 -11.82
CA ASN A 55 8.44 18.73 -11.62
C ASN A 55 8.11 19.39 -10.26
N GLU A 56 8.80 20.47 -9.90
CA GLU A 56 8.63 21.15 -8.61
C GLU A 56 7.21 21.70 -8.39
N ASP A 57 6.65 22.40 -9.38
CA ASP A 57 5.28 22.93 -9.30
C ASP A 57 4.23 21.80 -9.12
N GLU A 58 4.42 20.69 -9.85
CA GLU A 58 3.57 19.50 -9.74
C GLU A 58 3.69 18.82 -8.37
N HIS A 59 4.90 18.74 -7.83
CA HIS A 59 5.17 18.18 -6.51
C HIS A 59 4.51 19.02 -5.40
N GLU A 60 4.69 20.34 -5.44
CA GLU A 60 4.06 21.28 -4.51
C GLU A 60 2.53 21.20 -4.58
N LEU A 61 1.97 21.15 -5.80
CA LEU A 61 0.53 21.01 -6.02
C LEU A 61 0.00 19.68 -5.45
N TYR A 62 0.72 18.58 -5.64
CA TYR A 62 0.35 17.28 -5.09
C TYR A 62 0.29 17.31 -3.56
N LEU A 63 1.32 17.86 -2.92
CA LEU A 63 1.38 17.95 -1.45
C LEU A 63 0.29 18.85 -0.89
N GLY A 64 0.06 20.02 -1.51
CA GLY A 64 -1.00 20.95 -1.11
C GLY A 64 -2.40 20.35 -1.25
N MET A 65 -2.65 19.59 -2.33
CA MET A 65 -3.91 18.85 -2.49
C MET A 65 -4.09 17.81 -1.39
N CYS A 66 -3.05 16.99 -1.12
CA CYS A 66 -3.11 15.98 -0.08
C CYS A 66 -3.39 16.60 1.29
N GLU A 67 -2.71 17.69 1.64
CA GLU A 67 -2.88 18.39 2.91
C GLU A 67 -4.31 18.92 3.08
N ALA A 68 -4.81 19.68 2.10
CA ALA A 68 -6.14 20.28 2.15
C ALA A 68 -7.25 19.22 2.26
N LEU A 69 -7.17 18.16 1.46
CA LEU A 69 -8.18 17.09 1.50
C LEU A 69 -8.07 16.26 2.78
N CYS A 70 -6.86 15.98 3.28
CA CYS A 70 -6.69 15.29 4.55
C CYS A 70 -7.28 16.07 5.71
N GLU A 71 -7.06 17.39 5.75
CA GLU A 71 -7.65 18.27 6.76
C GLU A 71 -9.18 18.28 6.66
N GLU A 72 -9.75 18.46 5.46
CA GLU A 72 -11.20 18.46 5.24
C GLU A 72 -11.85 17.13 5.66
N LYS A 73 -11.20 16.01 5.36
CA LYS A 73 -11.72 14.66 5.67
C LYS A 73 -11.43 14.23 7.11
N GLY A 74 -10.63 14.98 7.87
CA GLY A 74 -10.18 14.58 9.20
C GLY A 74 -9.36 13.29 9.14
N TYR A 75 -8.50 13.15 8.13
CA TYR A 75 -7.67 11.97 7.94
C TYR A 75 -6.85 11.68 9.19
N GLN A 76 -6.85 10.42 9.62
CA GLN A 76 -5.94 9.90 10.64
C GLN A 76 -5.03 8.86 9.97
N PRO A 77 -3.71 8.95 10.18
CA PRO A 77 -2.79 7.96 9.64
C PRO A 77 -3.07 6.57 10.26
N PRO A 78 -2.67 5.48 9.59
CA PRO A 78 -2.76 4.14 10.14
C PRO A 78 -2.03 4.00 11.48
N ASP A 79 -2.62 3.23 12.42
CA ASP A 79 -1.97 2.90 13.69
C ASP A 79 -0.73 2.00 13.50
N LEU A 80 -0.70 1.21 12.42
CA LEU A 80 0.38 0.26 12.10
C LEU A 80 0.61 0.20 10.59
N PHE A 81 1.86 0.36 10.17
CA PHE A 81 2.32 0.11 8.82
C PHE A 81 2.93 -1.29 8.71
N ILE A 82 2.53 -2.06 7.69
CA ILE A 82 3.12 -3.38 7.40
C ILE A 82 3.82 -3.29 6.05
N LEU A 83 5.15 -3.28 6.08
CA LEU A 83 5.98 -3.02 4.90
C LEU A 83 6.75 -4.28 4.52
N THR A 84 6.48 -4.83 3.34
CA THR A 84 7.24 -5.97 2.82
C THR A 84 8.51 -5.50 2.13
N LYS A 85 9.66 -6.01 2.57
CA LYS A 85 10.97 -5.67 1.97
C LYS A 85 11.60 -6.90 1.32
N ALA A 86 12.33 -6.68 0.25
CA ALA A 86 13.19 -7.66 -0.38
C ALA A 86 14.31 -6.93 -1.13
N PRO A 87 15.48 -7.55 -1.31
CA PRO A 87 16.52 -7.02 -2.19
C PRO A 87 15.94 -6.67 -3.57
N VAL A 88 16.38 -5.55 -4.16
CA VAL A 88 15.91 -5.08 -5.48
C VAL A 88 16.03 -6.18 -6.53
N ASP A 89 17.08 -6.98 -6.49
CA ASP A 89 17.32 -8.07 -7.43
C ASP A 89 16.24 -9.15 -7.34
N ILE A 90 15.78 -9.46 -6.12
CA ILE A 90 14.66 -10.39 -5.89
C ILE A 90 13.34 -9.78 -6.36
N ILE A 91 13.13 -8.48 -6.16
CA ILE A 91 11.93 -7.76 -6.62
C ILE A 91 11.86 -7.79 -8.15
N VAL A 92 12.95 -7.43 -8.83
CA VAL A 92 13.07 -7.45 -10.30
C VAL A 92 12.79 -8.84 -10.84
N ASP A 93 13.43 -9.86 -10.27
CA ASP A 93 13.21 -11.25 -10.63
C ASP A 93 11.74 -11.65 -10.52
N ARG A 94 11.05 -11.25 -9.45
CA ARG A 94 9.63 -11.55 -9.25
C ARG A 94 8.73 -10.83 -10.24
N ILE A 95 8.97 -9.54 -10.49
CA ILE A 95 8.22 -8.76 -11.47
C ILE A 95 8.32 -9.41 -12.85
N ILE A 96 9.54 -9.77 -13.27
CA ILE A 96 9.80 -10.38 -14.58
C ILE A 96 9.21 -11.80 -14.68
N LYS A 97 9.39 -12.63 -13.64
CA LYS A 97 9.02 -14.06 -13.67
C LYS A 97 7.52 -14.32 -13.46
N ILE A 98 6.87 -13.56 -12.56
CA ILE A 98 5.55 -13.96 -12.02
C ILE A 98 4.40 -13.18 -12.66
N ARG A 99 4.61 -11.92 -13.06
CA ARG A 99 3.49 -11.03 -13.37
C ARG A 99 3.07 -11.02 -14.84
N GLY A 100 3.88 -11.52 -15.78
CA GLY A 100 3.50 -11.77 -17.17
C GLY A 100 2.94 -10.58 -17.97
N ARG A 101 2.86 -9.39 -17.35
CA ARG A 101 2.32 -8.15 -17.92
C ARG A 101 3.40 -7.53 -18.79
N ASP A 102 3.10 -7.35 -20.08
CA ASP A 102 4.09 -6.85 -21.05
C ASP A 102 4.63 -5.45 -20.71
N TYR A 103 3.89 -4.65 -19.94
CA TYR A 103 4.32 -3.33 -19.49
C TYR A 103 5.23 -3.33 -18.25
N GLU A 104 5.25 -4.40 -17.45
CA GLU A 104 6.08 -4.52 -16.24
C GLU A 104 7.49 -5.05 -16.54
N LYS A 105 7.69 -5.70 -17.71
CA LYS A 105 8.99 -6.22 -18.16
C LYS A 105 10.08 -5.15 -18.33
N ASN A 106 9.66 -3.89 -18.48
CA ASN A 106 10.55 -2.74 -18.69
C ASN A 106 10.59 -1.79 -17.48
N ILE A 107 10.28 -2.27 -16.27
CA ILE A 107 10.44 -1.45 -15.07
C ILE A 107 11.92 -1.06 -14.92
N ASP A 108 12.14 0.23 -14.76
CA ASP A 108 13.45 0.84 -14.58
C ASP A 108 14.06 0.37 -13.24
N ARG A 109 15.23 -0.26 -13.30
CA ARG A 109 15.94 -0.76 -12.11
C ARG A 109 16.40 0.38 -11.21
N GLU A 110 16.76 1.52 -11.78
CA GLU A 110 17.16 2.69 -11.00
C GLU A 110 15.98 3.28 -10.25
N TYR A 111 14.78 3.27 -10.86
CA TYR A 111 13.56 3.61 -10.15
C TYR A 111 13.31 2.70 -8.95
N LEU A 112 13.48 1.37 -9.09
CA LEU A 112 13.29 0.44 -7.96
C LEU A 112 14.31 0.64 -6.84
N LYS A 113 15.57 0.94 -7.17
CA LYS A 113 16.59 1.28 -6.17
C LYS A 113 16.24 2.57 -5.42
N LEU A 114 15.85 3.61 -6.15
CA LEU A 114 15.48 4.88 -5.54
C LEU A 114 14.21 4.75 -4.69
N LEU A 115 13.21 4.00 -5.16
CA LEU A 115 12.01 3.69 -4.38
C LEU A 115 12.36 2.98 -3.07
N SER A 116 13.22 1.95 -3.14
CA SER A 116 13.69 1.24 -1.94
C SER A 116 14.38 2.20 -0.96
N ARG A 117 15.24 3.10 -1.46
CA ARG A 117 15.92 4.07 -0.61
C ARG A 117 14.98 5.11 -0.02
N THR A 118 14.01 5.59 -0.80
CA THR A 118 13.00 6.56 -0.35
C THR A 118 12.12 5.95 0.73
N LEU A 119 11.76 4.67 0.58
CA LEU A 119 11.02 3.93 1.61
C LEU A 119 11.84 3.76 2.90
N GLU A 120 13.14 3.42 2.80
CA GLU A 120 14.02 3.32 3.96
C GLU A 120 14.11 4.64 4.73
N LEU A 121 14.29 5.76 4.03
CA LEU A 121 14.32 7.09 4.64
C LEU A 121 12.99 7.42 5.32
N TRP A 122 11.87 7.12 4.65
CA TRP A 122 10.55 7.31 5.25
C TRP A 122 10.37 6.50 6.53
N ILE A 123 10.83 5.24 6.57
CA ILE A 123 10.79 4.41 7.78
C ILE A 123 11.63 5.06 8.89
N GLU A 124 12.87 5.47 8.60
CA GLU A 124 13.77 6.10 9.57
C GLU A 124 13.16 7.38 10.17
N GLU A 125 12.56 8.23 9.35
CA GLU A 125 11.94 9.50 9.76
C GLU A 125 10.64 9.32 10.58
N ASN A 126 9.98 8.16 10.44
CA ASN A 126 8.70 7.86 11.08
C ASN A 126 8.78 6.79 12.17
N ALA A 127 9.96 6.21 12.43
CA ALA A 127 10.16 5.16 13.42
C ALA A 127 9.72 5.54 14.85
N ASN A 128 9.69 6.84 15.18
CA ASN A 128 9.24 7.34 16.49
C ASN A 128 7.84 7.98 16.45
N LYS A 129 7.16 7.94 15.29
CA LYS A 129 5.86 8.60 15.05
C LYS A 129 4.74 7.62 14.71
N ALA A 130 5.09 6.42 14.23
CA ALA A 130 4.14 5.38 13.86
C ALA A 130 4.70 4.00 14.20
N ASP A 131 3.82 3.03 14.45
CA ASP A 131 4.24 1.64 14.55
C ASP A 131 4.50 1.10 13.14
N ILE A 132 5.68 0.52 12.92
CA ILE A 132 6.10 -0.01 11.64
C ILE A 132 6.57 -1.46 11.82
N LEU A 133 5.93 -2.37 11.11
CA LEU A 133 6.33 -3.76 10.97
C LEU A 133 6.99 -3.97 9.60
N GLU A 134 8.31 -4.13 9.60
CA GLU A 134 9.05 -4.57 8.42
C GLU A 134 8.99 -6.10 8.32
N VAL A 135 8.46 -6.61 7.21
CA VAL A 135 8.36 -8.04 6.91
C VAL A 135 9.37 -8.36 5.81
N ASP A 136 10.38 -9.18 6.14
CA ASP A 136 11.29 -9.70 5.12
C ASP A 136 10.56 -10.71 4.23
N SER A 137 10.43 -10.33 2.97
CA SER A 137 9.83 -11.13 1.91
C SER A 137 10.87 -11.74 0.98
N SER A 138 12.17 -11.59 1.23
CA SER A 138 13.25 -12.05 0.35
C SER A 138 13.19 -13.56 0.05
N ALA A 139 12.97 -14.36 1.09
CA ALA A 139 12.94 -15.82 1.00
C ALA A 139 11.60 -16.39 0.49
N TRP A 140 10.52 -15.61 0.47
CA TRP A 140 9.16 -16.15 0.33
C TRP A 140 8.32 -15.45 -0.74
N ASN A 141 7.61 -16.24 -1.54
CA ASN A 141 6.51 -15.76 -2.34
C ASN A 141 5.20 -16.03 -1.58
N PHE A 142 4.57 -15.00 -1.02
CA PHE A 142 3.29 -15.12 -0.28
C PHE A 142 2.10 -15.59 -1.15
N ARG A 143 2.34 -16.01 -2.40
CA ARG A 143 1.33 -16.61 -3.27
C ARG A 143 1.31 -18.13 -3.19
N ASP A 144 2.44 -18.75 -2.86
CA ASP A 144 2.66 -20.19 -2.94
C ASP A 144 2.75 -20.76 -1.51
N LEU A 145 1.64 -20.85 -0.78
CA LEU A 145 1.70 -20.88 0.69
C LEU A 145 1.33 -22.20 1.40
N GLY A 146 2.20 -22.52 2.37
CA GLY A 146 2.02 -23.38 3.55
C GLY A 146 2.40 -22.65 4.87
N ILE A 147 3.46 -23.08 5.57
CA ILE A 147 3.84 -22.70 6.96
C ILE A 147 4.24 -21.22 7.12
N GLU A 148 4.78 -20.61 6.08
CA GLU A 148 5.38 -19.27 6.08
C GLU A 148 4.32 -18.15 6.16
N GLN A 149 3.11 -18.43 5.66
CA GLN A 149 1.95 -17.56 5.87
C GLN A 149 1.63 -17.45 7.35
N ALA A 150 1.63 -18.58 8.05
CA ALA A 150 1.28 -18.63 9.46
C ALA A 150 2.30 -17.88 10.32
N VAL A 151 3.59 -17.92 9.97
CA VAL A 151 4.63 -17.13 10.66
C VAL A 151 4.40 -15.63 10.47
N THR A 152 4.14 -15.20 9.22
CA THR A 152 3.91 -13.79 8.89
C THR A 152 2.64 -13.26 9.55
N VAL A 153 1.55 -14.03 9.51
CA VAL A 153 0.30 -13.70 10.20
C VAL A 153 0.53 -13.54 11.70
N ARG A 154 1.29 -14.44 12.34
CA ARG A 154 1.62 -14.29 13.77
C ARG A 154 2.46 -13.05 14.07
N GLN A 155 3.37 -12.66 13.18
CA GLN A 155 4.13 -11.42 13.33
C GLN A 155 3.21 -10.19 13.26
N ILE A 156 2.27 -10.18 12.31
CA ILE A 156 1.26 -9.12 12.16
C ILE A 156 0.36 -9.07 13.39
N GLU A 157 -0.19 -10.20 13.84
CA GLU A 157 -1.04 -10.26 15.05
C GLU A 157 -0.30 -9.76 16.29
N LYS A 158 0.98 -10.11 16.44
CA LYS A 158 1.80 -9.63 17.54
C LYS A 158 2.02 -8.12 17.48
N ALA A 159 2.32 -7.57 16.30
CA ALA A 159 2.52 -6.14 16.11
C ALA A 159 1.21 -5.35 16.29
N ALA A 160 0.09 -5.91 15.84
CA ALA A 160 -1.23 -5.30 15.95
C ALA A 160 -1.86 -5.44 17.35
N LYS A 161 -1.16 -6.03 18.33
CA LYS A 161 -1.72 -6.34 19.66
C LYS A 161 -2.21 -5.11 20.43
N ASP A 162 -1.52 -3.99 20.27
CA ASP A 162 -1.82 -2.75 21.00
C ASP A 162 -2.61 -1.73 20.14
N THR A 163 -2.83 -2.04 18.86
CA THR A 163 -3.72 -1.27 17.97
C THR A 163 -5.19 -1.57 18.26
N TRP A 164 -6.11 -0.88 17.58
CA TRP A 164 -7.54 -1.18 17.64
C TRP A 164 -7.81 -2.68 17.37
N TYR A 165 -7.10 -3.29 16.42
CA TYR A 165 -7.29 -4.70 16.04
C TYR A 165 -7.01 -5.67 17.20
N GLY A 166 -5.91 -5.49 17.92
CA GLY A 166 -5.58 -6.32 19.07
C GLY A 166 -6.47 -6.10 20.29
N LYS A 167 -7.09 -4.92 20.41
CA LYS A 167 -8.14 -4.64 21.41
C LYS A 167 -9.46 -5.31 21.02
N TYR A 168 -9.85 -5.27 19.74
CA TYR A 168 -11.05 -5.91 19.20
C TYR A 168 -11.02 -7.44 19.35
N GLN A 169 -9.90 -8.10 19.03
CA GLN A 169 -9.77 -9.56 19.17
C GLN A 169 -10.04 -10.07 20.60
N LYS A 170 -9.81 -9.26 21.63
CA LYS A 170 -10.07 -9.62 23.04
C LYS A 170 -11.55 -9.52 23.43
N GLN A 171 -12.37 -8.83 22.63
CA GLN A 171 -13.79 -8.59 22.95
C GLN A 171 -14.74 -9.67 22.41
N GLY A 172 -14.25 -10.62 21.60
CA GLY A 172 -15.04 -11.74 21.06
C GLY A 172 -15.63 -11.44 19.68
N THR A 173 -15.61 -12.46 18.82
CA THR A 173 -15.95 -12.40 17.39
C THR A 173 -17.44 -12.62 17.14
N GLU A 174 -18.28 -11.61 17.35
CA GLU A 174 -19.70 -11.69 16.97
C GLU A 174 -20.06 -10.92 15.68
N ASP A 175 -19.12 -10.14 15.09
CA ASP A 175 -19.48 -9.15 14.05
C ASP A 175 -18.65 -9.21 12.74
N MET A 176 -18.21 -10.41 12.32
CA MET A 176 -17.55 -10.59 11.01
C MET A 176 -18.44 -10.19 9.82
N ASP A 177 -19.77 -10.23 9.99
CA ASP A 177 -20.74 -9.87 8.96
C ASP A 177 -20.87 -8.35 8.73
N LYS A 178 -20.40 -7.52 9.68
CA LYS A 178 -20.45 -6.05 9.59
C LYS A 178 -19.22 -5.42 8.95
N LEU A 179 -18.17 -6.21 8.66
CA LEU A 179 -16.98 -5.69 7.99
C LEU A 179 -17.32 -5.14 6.59
N PRO A 180 -16.76 -3.99 6.19
CA PRO A 180 -16.86 -3.48 4.83
C PRO A 180 -16.43 -4.56 3.81
N TYR A 181 -17.06 -4.58 2.63
CA TYR A 181 -16.90 -5.69 1.67
C TYR A 181 -15.43 -5.98 1.30
N PHE A 182 -14.57 -4.94 1.27
CA PHE A 182 -13.15 -5.06 0.96
C PHE A 182 -12.32 -5.78 2.06
N LEU A 183 -12.88 -5.95 3.27
CA LEU A 183 -12.30 -6.70 4.39
C LEU A 183 -12.88 -8.11 4.55
N LYS A 184 -13.99 -8.42 3.87
CA LYS A 184 -14.58 -9.78 3.85
C LYS A 184 -13.75 -10.78 3.04
N TRP A 185 -12.63 -10.36 2.46
CA TRP A 185 -11.77 -11.23 1.65
C TRP A 185 -10.54 -11.72 2.42
N PRO A 186 -10.66 -12.88 3.06
CA PRO A 186 -9.57 -13.83 3.01
C PRO A 186 -10.14 -15.25 2.90
N ASN A 187 -10.43 -15.72 1.68
CA ASN A 187 -10.37 -17.14 1.37
C ASN A 187 -10.42 -17.40 -0.14
N GLN A 188 -9.59 -18.34 -0.56
CA GLN A 188 -9.50 -18.84 -1.93
C GLN A 188 -10.85 -19.45 -2.36
N ALA A 189 -11.65 -18.72 -3.12
CA ALA A 189 -12.73 -19.28 -3.91
C ALA A 189 -12.88 -18.49 -5.22
N ASN A 190 -12.44 -19.14 -6.30
CA ASN A 190 -12.73 -18.89 -7.71
C ASN A 190 -12.62 -17.45 -8.26
N PHE A 191 -11.52 -17.22 -8.97
CA PHE A 191 -11.37 -16.17 -10.00
C PHE A 191 -12.41 -16.23 -11.14
N ALA A 192 -13.27 -17.25 -11.20
CA ALA A 192 -14.20 -17.52 -12.29
C ALA A 192 -15.51 -16.71 -12.21
N ASP A 193 -15.86 -16.15 -11.06
CA ASP A 193 -17.17 -15.49 -10.84
C ASP A 193 -17.12 -13.96 -10.96
N ARG A 194 -16.18 -13.42 -11.74
CA ARG A 194 -16.18 -11.97 -12.04
C ARG A 194 -17.41 -11.63 -12.91
N PRO A 195 -18.24 -10.64 -12.54
CA PRO A 195 -19.19 -10.07 -13.49
C PRO A 195 -18.40 -9.45 -14.67
N ALA A 196 -18.75 -9.86 -15.89
CA ALA A 196 -18.15 -9.34 -17.11
C ALA A 196 -18.43 -7.83 -17.20
N GLY A 197 -17.41 -7.00 -16.95
CA GLY A 197 -17.52 -5.54 -17.07
C GLY A 197 -16.67 -4.71 -16.11
N ALA A 198 -16.11 -5.30 -15.05
CA ALA A 198 -15.20 -4.57 -14.15
C ALA A 198 -13.77 -4.50 -14.71
N ASN A 199 -13.58 -3.72 -15.78
CA ASN A 199 -12.26 -3.29 -16.24
C ASN A 199 -11.81 -2.09 -15.42
N HIS A 200 -11.34 -2.32 -14.19
CA HIS A 200 -10.49 -1.35 -13.51
C HIS A 200 -9.05 -1.64 -13.94
N PHE A 201 -8.48 -0.65 -14.63
CA PHE A 201 -7.11 -0.67 -15.13
C PHE A 201 -6.15 -0.80 -13.94
N TYR A 202 -5.40 -1.89 -13.94
CA TYR A 202 -4.34 -2.22 -12.97
C TYR A 202 -2.99 -1.62 -13.37
#